data_AF-A0A4Q0I1T5-F1
#
_entry.id   AF-A0A4Q0I1T5-F1
#
_cell.length_a   1.000
_cell.length_b   1.000
_cell.length_c   1.000
_cell.angle_alpha   90.00
_cell.angle_beta   90.00
_cell.angle_gamma   90.00
#
_symmetry.space_group_name_H-M   'P 1'
#
loop_
_entity.id
_entity.type
_entity.pdbx_description
1 polymer ?
#
loop_
_entity_poly.entity_id
_entity_poly.type
_entity_poly.pdbx_seq_one_letter_code
_entity_poly.pdbx_strand_id
1 'polypeptide(L)'
;MSRIDDLIDLIQTTNEVYLMNPSMNIRSAYIQIDDLCELSMKSFLQMNIQNWTPLKPNGQSFKSFRNIVNEINNYFSNRQDVVTLTTRIKDRRDNRNHFFHDPNQSGLTVLDKNGLEAFLDLYCLGSILFRSEFDSRINNRPLIKVQISIIKMKYKSYSCGLVSILYQEVVNRIGKYEAMPNSFGHECCTIIKDPISYYNKIEYLIKRKINDCNEEIDRINSLTRKLSKHREEIVHLQEQVILLQSIIDECL
;
A
#
# COMPACT_ATOMS: atom_id res chain seq x y z
N MET A 1 -4.91 14.36 21.16
CA MET A 1 -4.70 13.63 19.89
C MET A 1 -5.19 12.20 20.07
N SER A 2 -5.89 11.65 19.07
CA SER A 2 -6.26 10.23 19.09
C SER A 2 -5.01 9.39 18.80
N ARG A 3 -4.86 8.23 19.43
CA ARG A 3 -3.74 7.30 19.13
C ARG A 3 -3.70 6.90 17.66
N ILE A 4 -4.87 6.89 17.00
CA ILE A 4 -4.97 6.63 15.57
C ILE A 4 -4.35 7.78 14.78
N ASP A 5 -4.49 9.04 15.21
CA ASP A 5 -3.81 10.17 14.54
C ASP A 5 -2.30 10.00 14.54
N ASP A 6 -1.73 9.62 15.71
CA ASP A 6 -0.29 9.40 15.85
C ASP A 6 0.18 8.25 14.94
N LEU A 7 -0.61 7.17 14.84
CA LEU A 7 -0.33 6.06 13.91
C LEU A 7 -0.37 6.53 12.45
N ILE A 8 -1.37 7.33 12.07
CA ILE A 8 -1.47 7.87 10.71
C ILE A 8 -0.29 8.79 10.39
N ASP A 9 0.14 9.64 11.33
CA ASP A 9 1.31 10.50 11.16
C ASP A 9 2.58 9.66 10.91
N LEU A 10 2.78 8.60 11.68
CA LEU A 10 3.92 7.70 11.48
C LEU A 10 3.84 6.95 10.15
N ILE A 11 2.67 6.47 9.74
CA ILE A 11 2.48 5.84 8.43
C ILE A 11 2.83 6.84 7.31
N GLN A 12 2.40 8.10 7.43
CA GLN A 12 2.73 9.14 6.47
C GLN A 12 4.25 9.34 6.39
N THR A 13 4.95 9.44 7.52
CA THR A 13 6.41 9.56 7.55
C THR A 13 7.10 8.34 6.92
N THR A 14 6.64 7.12 7.20
CA THR A 14 7.21 5.91 6.60
C THR A 14 6.97 5.85 5.09
N ASN A 15 5.79 6.28 4.63
CA ASN A 15 5.51 6.44 3.20
C ASN A 15 6.47 7.46 2.57
N GLU A 16 6.70 8.61 3.21
CA GLU A 16 7.63 9.64 2.72
C GLU A 16 9.06 9.11 2.61
N VAL A 17 9.54 8.39 3.64
CA VAL A 17 10.87 7.74 3.63
C VAL A 17 11.01 6.85 2.41
N TYR A 18 10.01 5.99 2.14
CA TYR A 18 10.01 5.15 0.96
C TYR A 18 9.94 5.95 -0.34
N LEU A 19 8.98 6.87 -0.47
CA LEU A 19 8.73 7.59 -1.72
C LEU A 19 9.84 8.59 -2.09
N MET A 20 10.63 9.07 -1.12
CA MET A 20 11.81 9.90 -1.40
C MET A 20 12.88 9.15 -2.21
N ASN A 21 13.09 7.88 -1.91
CA ASN A 21 14.06 7.04 -2.61
C ASN A 21 13.69 5.55 -2.41
N PRO A 22 12.69 5.01 -3.15
CA PRO A 22 12.27 3.63 -3.06
C PRO A 22 13.38 2.55 -3.03
N SER A 23 14.36 2.55 -3.93
CA SER A 23 15.36 1.48 -4.00
C SER A 23 16.40 1.56 -2.90
N MET A 24 16.79 2.77 -2.44
CA MET A 24 17.73 2.87 -1.30
C MET A 24 17.01 2.75 0.06
N ASN A 25 15.77 3.22 0.16
CA ASN A 25 15.05 3.29 1.43
C ASN A 25 14.09 2.12 1.66
N ILE A 26 13.92 1.19 0.72
CA ILE A 26 13.02 0.03 0.87
C ILE A 26 13.28 -0.71 2.17
N ARG A 27 14.56 -0.92 2.53
CA ARG A 27 14.93 -1.65 3.76
C ARG A 27 14.53 -0.87 5.02
N SER A 28 14.76 0.43 5.02
CA SER A 28 14.39 1.30 6.15
C SER A 28 12.88 1.33 6.33
N ALA A 29 12.14 1.51 5.23
CA ALA A 29 10.68 1.48 5.24
C ALA A 29 10.15 0.11 5.70
N TYR A 30 10.73 -0.99 5.21
CA TYR A 30 10.36 -2.36 5.59
C TYR A 30 10.43 -2.59 7.11
N ILE A 31 11.53 -2.15 7.74
CA ILE A 31 11.71 -2.28 9.18
C ILE A 31 10.67 -1.44 9.94
N GLN A 32 10.46 -0.19 9.51
CA GLN A 32 9.48 0.71 10.13
C GLN A 32 8.05 0.16 10.03
N ILE A 33 7.68 -0.44 8.89
CA ILE A 33 6.37 -1.06 8.68
C ILE A 33 6.11 -2.16 9.71
N ASP A 34 7.08 -3.05 9.96
CA ASP A 34 6.91 -4.12 10.94
C ASP A 34 6.73 -3.59 12.37
N ASP A 35 7.44 -2.52 12.71
CA ASP A 35 7.31 -1.86 14.00
C ASP A 35 5.95 -1.13 14.12
N LEU A 36 5.47 -0.53 13.03
CA LEU A 36 4.14 0.08 12.95
C LEU A 36 3.00 -0.94 13.03
N CYS A 37 3.17 -2.12 12.43
CA CYS A 37 2.22 -3.22 12.59
C CYS A 37 2.11 -3.63 14.07
N GLU A 38 3.23 -3.77 14.78
CA GLU A 38 3.21 -4.02 16.22
C GLU A 38 2.54 -2.90 17.00
N LEU A 39 2.90 -1.65 16.73
CA LEU A 39 2.33 -0.51 17.41
C LEU A 39 0.82 -0.39 17.19
N SER A 40 0.35 -0.67 15.97
CA SER A 40 -1.08 -0.70 15.62
C SER A 40 -1.82 -1.78 16.41
N MET A 41 -1.28 -3.00 16.46
CA MET A 41 -1.87 -4.09 17.26
C MET A 41 -1.90 -3.78 18.75
N LYS A 42 -0.81 -3.25 19.32
CA LYS A 42 -0.76 -2.84 20.74
C LYS A 42 -1.78 -1.73 21.03
N SER A 43 -1.86 -0.73 20.16
CA SER A 43 -2.79 0.39 20.30
C SER A 43 -4.24 -0.09 20.27
N PHE A 44 -4.56 -0.99 19.35
CA PHE A 44 -5.88 -1.63 19.27
C PHE A 44 -6.23 -2.41 20.53
N LEU A 45 -5.33 -3.30 21.00
CA LEU A 45 -5.57 -4.11 22.20
C LEU A 45 -5.80 -3.23 23.43
N GLN A 46 -5.01 -2.17 23.59
CA GLN A 46 -5.17 -1.24 24.71
C GLN A 46 -6.50 -0.46 24.65
N MET A 47 -7.04 -0.21 23.46
CA MET A 47 -8.34 0.47 23.29
C MET A 47 -9.54 -0.47 23.51
N ASN A 48 -9.40 -1.77 23.22
CA ASN A 48 -10.52 -2.70 23.14
C ASN A 48 -10.56 -3.75 24.26
N ILE A 49 -9.46 -3.97 24.99
CA ILE A 49 -9.39 -4.94 26.09
C ILE A 49 -9.16 -4.19 27.40
N GLN A 50 -10.12 -4.30 28.31
CA GLN A 50 -10.04 -3.68 29.62
C GLN A 50 -8.80 -4.17 30.38
N ASN A 51 -8.06 -3.25 30.98
CA ASN A 51 -6.83 -3.52 31.73
C ASN A 51 -5.72 -4.19 30.90
N TRP A 52 -5.78 -4.10 29.57
CA TRP A 52 -4.71 -4.62 28.74
C TRP A 52 -3.40 -3.88 29.03
N THR A 53 -2.33 -4.66 29.17
CA THR A 53 -0.97 -4.17 29.41
C THR A 53 0.00 -4.84 28.43
N PRO A 54 1.06 -4.12 28.00
CA PRO A 54 2.13 -4.73 27.21
C PRO A 54 3.02 -5.63 28.06
N LEU A 55 2.85 -5.69 29.38
CA LEU A 55 3.61 -6.56 30.28
C LEU A 55 3.02 -7.98 30.29
N LYS A 56 3.88 -8.98 30.49
CA LYS A 56 3.46 -10.35 30.79
C LYS A 56 2.74 -10.41 32.15
N PRO A 57 2.00 -11.50 32.45
CA PRO A 57 1.28 -11.65 33.72
C PRO A 57 2.15 -11.49 34.97
N ASN A 58 3.45 -11.80 34.88
CA ASN A 58 4.40 -11.63 35.97
C ASN A 58 4.92 -10.20 36.15
N GLY A 59 4.51 -9.24 35.31
CA GLY A 59 4.85 -7.82 35.39
C GLY A 59 6.32 -7.47 35.07
N GLN A 60 7.20 -8.45 34.91
CA GLN A 60 8.65 -8.23 34.83
C GLN A 60 9.20 -8.06 33.41
N SER A 61 8.44 -8.44 32.39
CA SER A 61 8.90 -8.36 31.00
C SER A 61 7.77 -8.00 30.04
N PHE A 62 8.12 -7.36 28.93
CA PHE A 62 7.18 -7.07 27.85
C PHE A 62 6.76 -8.34 27.11
N LYS A 63 5.52 -8.35 26.61
CA LYS A 63 5.01 -9.36 25.69
C LYS A 63 5.84 -9.34 24.41
N SER A 64 6.19 -10.51 23.91
CA SER A 64 6.84 -10.64 22.60
C SER A 64 5.85 -10.32 21.48
N PHE A 65 6.36 -10.06 20.27
CA PHE A 65 5.51 -9.85 19.10
C PHE A 65 4.57 -11.02 18.84
N ARG A 66 5.04 -12.26 19.02
CA ARG A 66 4.23 -13.47 18.86
C ARG A 66 3.04 -13.49 19.84
N ASN A 67 3.25 -13.06 21.08
CA ASN A 67 2.16 -12.98 22.05
C ASN A 67 1.12 -11.94 21.63
N ILE A 68 1.55 -10.79 21.11
CA ILE A 68 0.66 -9.73 20.61
C ILE A 68 -0.17 -10.24 19.43
N VAL A 69 0.46 -10.90 18.46
CA VAL A 69 -0.23 -11.51 17.31
C VAL A 69 -1.27 -12.54 17.78
N ASN A 70 -0.92 -13.40 18.73
CA ASN A 70 -1.86 -14.38 19.29
C ASN A 70 -3.05 -13.72 19.98
N GLU A 71 -2.84 -12.63 20.73
CA GLU A 71 -3.92 -11.89 21.36
C GLU A 71 -4.86 -11.23 20.34
N ILE A 72 -4.32 -10.69 19.24
CA ILE A 72 -5.12 -10.19 18.11
C ILE A 72 -5.91 -11.33 17.47
N ASN A 73 -5.27 -12.46 17.17
CA ASN A 73 -5.95 -13.61 16.56
C ASN A 73 -7.04 -14.18 17.47
N ASN A 74 -6.84 -14.18 18.78
CA ASN A 74 -7.86 -14.59 19.74
C ASN A 74 -9.04 -13.62 19.77
N TYR A 75 -8.79 -12.31 19.69
CA TYR A 75 -9.84 -11.30 19.59
C TYR A 75 -10.66 -11.47 18.29
N PHE A 76 -9.98 -11.80 17.20
CA PHE A 76 -10.57 -12.03 15.87
C PHE A 76 -10.69 -13.52 15.52
N SER A 77 -11.02 -14.37 16.51
CA SER A 77 -10.97 -15.85 16.35
C SER A 77 -11.84 -16.40 15.22
N ASN A 78 -12.91 -15.70 14.85
CA ASN A 78 -13.83 -16.08 13.76
C ASN A 78 -13.46 -15.45 12.39
N ARG A 79 -12.30 -14.80 12.27
CA ARG A 79 -11.90 -14.05 11.07
C ARG A 79 -10.59 -14.61 10.49
N GLN A 80 -10.72 -15.60 9.60
CA GLN A 80 -9.57 -16.28 8.98
C GLN A 80 -8.70 -15.32 8.15
N ASP A 81 -9.30 -14.29 7.56
CA ASP A 81 -8.60 -13.23 6.84
C ASP A 81 -7.62 -12.47 7.74
N VAL A 82 -8.03 -12.17 8.98
CA VAL A 82 -7.17 -11.51 9.98
C VAL A 82 -6.04 -12.43 10.41
N VAL A 83 -6.34 -13.70 10.71
CA VAL A 83 -5.32 -14.70 11.08
C VAL A 83 -4.29 -14.86 9.96
N THR A 84 -4.72 -14.88 8.71
CA THR A 84 -3.84 -15.00 7.55
C THR A 84 -2.92 -13.77 7.44
N LEU A 85 -3.48 -12.57 7.56
CA LEU A 85 -2.73 -11.32 7.53
C LEU A 85 -1.69 -11.24 8.65
N THR A 86 -2.10 -11.48 9.91
CA THR A 86 -1.20 -11.39 11.06
C THR A 86 -0.11 -12.46 11.03
N THR A 87 -0.40 -13.64 10.46
CA THR A 87 0.59 -14.69 10.22
C THR A 87 1.64 -14.23 9.21
N ARG A 88 1.24 -13.65 8.06
CA ARG A 88 2.20 -13.08 7.10
C ARG A 88 3.10 -12.01 7.74
N ILE A 89 2.52 -11.10 8.52
CA ILE A 89 3.27 -10.05 9.23
C ILE A 89 4.23 -10.67 10.26
N LYS A 90 3.78 -11.68 11.01
CA LYS A 90 4.60 -12.43 11.98
C LYS A 90 5.79 -13.09 11.29
N ASP A 91 5.55 -13.83 10.23
CA ASP A 91 6.59 -14.60 9.54
C ASP A 91 7.59 -13.68 8.86
N ARG A 92 7.12 -12.56 8.29
CA ARG A 92 7.97 -11.48 7.79
C ARG A 92 8.92 -10.96 8.87
N ARG A 93 8.39 -10.64 10.04
CA ARG A 93 9.21 -10.11 11.14
C ARG A 93 10.13 -11.16 11.75
N ASP A 94 9.71 -12.41 11.84
CA ASP A 94 10.56 -13.53 12.27
C ASP A 94 11.75 -13.69 11.30
N ASN A 95 11.53 -13.60 9.98
CA ASN A 95 12.60 -13.61 8.98
C ASN A 95 13.56 -12.42 9.14
N ARG A 96 13.02 -11.21 9.37
CA ARG A 96 13.81 -10.00 9.67
C ARG A 96 14.69 -10.20 10.92
N ASN A 97 14.13 -10.73 12.00
CA ASN A 97 14.88 -10.97 13.23
C ASN A 97 15.93 -12.07 13.05
N HIS A 98 15.63 -13.12 12.29
CA HIS A 98 16.59 -14.18 11.97
C HIS A 98 17.82 -13.61 11.26
N PHE A 99 17.62 -12.69 10.32
CA PHE A 99 18.73 -12.00 9.64
C PHE A 99 19.67 -11.25 10.61
N PHE A 100 19.15 -10.64 11.67
CA PHE A 100 20.01 -9.96 12.67
C PHE A 100 20.78 -10.93 13.58
N HIS A 101 20.44 -12.22 13.55
CA HIS A 101 21.00 -13.24 14.43
C HIS A 101 21.73 -14.37 13.70
N ASP A 102 21.56 -14.51 12.38
CA ASP A 102 22.30 -15.45 11.56
C ASP A 102 23.39 -14.75 10.72
N PRO A 103 24.67 -14.88 11.10
CA PRO A 103 25.78 -14.29 10.36
C PRO A 103 25.98 -14.90 8.96
N ASN A 104 25.34 -16.04 8.66
CA ASN A 104 25.42 -16.69 7.35
C ASN A 104 24.36 -16.20 6.36
N GLN A 105 23.39 -15.40 6.81
CA GLN A 105 22.35 -14.85 5.95
C GLN A 105 22.93 -13.62 5.21
N SER A 106 23.27 -13.78 3.94
CA SER A 106 23.87 -12.73 3.09
C SER A 106 22.85 -11.64 2.75
N GLY A 107 22.67 -10.71 3.69
CA GLY A 107 21.86 -9.50 3.53
C GLY A 107 20.35 -9.74 3.60
N LEU A 108 19.64 -8.82 4.28
CA LEU A 108 18.20 -8.68 4.13
C LEU A 108 17.94 -8.06 2.74
N THR A 109 18.05 -8.87 1.69
CA THR A 109 17.73 -8.42 0.33
C THR A 109 16.22 -8.29 0.23
N VAL A 110 15.70 -7.15 0.67
CA VAL A 110 14.29 -6.81 0.53
C VAL A 110 14.07 -6.37 -0.91
N LEU A 111 13.48 -7.24 -1.70
CA LEU A 111 12.98 -6.86 -3.02
C LEU A 111 11.92 -5.77 -2.85
N ASP A 112 11.92 -4.77 -3.74
CA ASP A 112 10.98 -3.65 -3.68
C ASP A 112 9.51 -4.12 -3.62
N LYS A 113 9.17 -5.16 -4.40
CA LYS A 113 7.86 -5.81 -4.34
C LYS A 113 7.50 -6.30 -2.93
N ASN A 114 8.43 -6.96 -2.22
CA ASN A 114 8.18 -7.49 -0.89
C ASN A 114 7.95 -6.38 0.14
N GLY A 115 8.60 -5.22 -0.02
CA GLY A 115 8.32 -4.09 0.88
C GLY A 115 7.06 -3.32 0.52
N LEU A 116 6.69 -3.27 -0.76
CA LEU A 116 5.35 -2.82 -1.15
C LEU A 116 4.25 -3.72 -0.57
N GLU A 117 4.42 -5.04 -0.59
CA GLU A 117 3.50 -5.98 0.08
C GLU A 117 3.38 -5.68 1.58
N ALA A 118 4.49 -5.35 2.24
CA ALA A 118 4.48 -4.97 3.65
C ALA A 118 3.67 -3.69 3.90
N PHE A 119 3.77 -2.68 3.03
CA PHE A 119 2.91 -1.48 3.10
C PHE A 119 1.43 -1.84 2.98
N LEU A 120 1.09 -2.70 2.01
CA LEU A 120 -0.30 -3.12 1.81
C LEU A 120 -0.84 -3.89 3.02
N ASP A 121 -0.03 -4.77 3.61
CA ASP A 121 -0.38 -5.46 4.85
C ASP A 121 -0.64 -4.47 6.00
N LEU A 122 0.18 -3.42 6.13
CA LEU A 122 0.00 -2.38 7.16
C LEU A 122 -1.30 -1.59 6.96
N TYR A 123 -1.61 -1.19 5.73
CA TYR A 123 -2.86 -0.48 5.44
C TYR A 123 -4.07 -1.37 5.70
N CYS A 124 -4.01 -2.63 5.26
CA CYS A 124 -5.07 -3.61 5.49
C CYS A 124 -5.26 -3.88 7.00
N LEU A 125 -4.16 -4.01 7.75
CA LEU A 125 -4.20 -4.15 9.20
C LEU A 125 -4.86 -2.95 9.86
N GLY A 126 -4.51 -1.73 9.44
CA GLY A 126 -5.14 -0.49 9.92
C GLY A 126 -6.66 -0.48 9.74
N SER A 127 -7.13 -0.76 8.53
CA SER A 127 -8.58 -0.83 8.22
C SER A 127 -9.28 -1.95 8.99
N ILE A 128 -8.64 -3.09 9.25
CA ILE A 128 -9.21 -4.17 10.06
C ILE A 128 -9.32 -3.77 11.52
N LEU A 129 -8.24 -3.25 12.11
CA LEU A 129 -8.17 -2.96 13.54
C LEU A 129 -9.04 -1.76 13.92
N PHE A 130 -9.05 -0.69 13.13
CA PHE A 130 -9.75 0.54 13.48
C PHE A 130 -10.97 0.82 12.59
N ARG A 131 -11.34 -0.11 11.70
CA ARG A 131 -12.55 -0.05 10.86
C ARG A 131 -12.64 1.28 10.09
N SER A 132 -13.85 1.84 10.03
CA SER A 132 -14.13 3.10 9.34
C SER A 132 -13.38 4.30 9.91
N GLU A 133 -12.88 4.24 11.15
CA GLU A 133 -12.08 5.34 11.70
C GLU A 133 -10.76 5.48 10.94
N PHE A 134 -10.05 4.38 10.64
CA PHE A 134 -8.81 4.41 9.86
C PHE A 134 -9.05 5.05 8.50
N ASP A 135 -10.03 4.52 7.76
CA ASP A 135 -10.34 4.97 6.40
C ASP A 135 -10.80 6.44 6.40
N SER A 136 -11.56 6.87 7.42
CA SER A 136 -11.96 8.27 7.57
C SER A 136 -10.76 9.19 7.81
N ARG A 137 -9.81 8.81 8.68
CA ARG A 137 -8.59 9.62 8.92
C ARG A 137 -7.72 9.73 7.67
N ILE A 138 -7.55 8.64 6.92
CA ILE A 138 -6.83 8.65 5.64
C ILE A 138 -7.53 9.57 4.63
N ASN A 139 -8.85 9.44 4.47
CA ASN A 139 -9.61 10.24 3.51
C ASN A 139 -9.61 11.75 3.83
N ASN A 140 -9.51 12.10 5.11
CA ASN A 140 -9.42 13.49 5.57
C ASN A 140 -8.00 14.07 5.47
N ARG A 141 -7.00 13.28 5.04
CA ARG A 141 -5.60 13.70 4.92
C ARG A 141 -5.12 13.45 3.48
N PRO A 142 -5.26 14.44 2.58
CA PRO A 142 -5.00 14.25 1.15
C PRO A 142 -3.60 13.73 0.83
N LEU A 143 -2.58 14.14 1.58
CA LEU A 143 -1.20 13.72 1.36
C LEU A 143 -1.03 12.21 1.55
N ILE A 144 -1.43 11.66 2.70
CA ILE A 144 -1.30 10.22 2.96
C ILE A 144 -2.18 9.41 2.01
N LYS A 145 -3.35 9.93 1.65
CA LYS A 145 -4.22 9.29 0.65
C LYS A 145 -3.48 9.10 -0.68
N VAL A 146 -2.87 10.16 -1.21
CA VAL A 146 -2.08 10.08 -2.45
C VAL A 146 -0.90 9.12 -2.31
N GLN A 147 -0.18 9.16 -1.20
CA GLN A 147 0.98 8.28 -0.97
C GLN A 147 0.57 6.80 -1.03
N ILE A 148 -0.53 6.45 -0.34
CA ILE A 148 -1.11 5.10 -0.38
C ILE A 148 -1.50 4.72 -1.81
N SER A 149 -2.13 5.63 -2.57
CA SER A 149 -2.49 5.40 -3.97
C SER A 149 -1.27 5.11 -4.84
N ILE A 150 -0.20 5.89 -4.73
CA ILE A 150 1.05 5.69 -5.50
C ILE A 150 1.65 4.32 -5.14
N ILE A 151 1.72 3.98 -3.86
CA ILE A 151 2.27 2.69 -3.37
C ILE A 151 1.45 1.51 -3.91
N LYS A 152 0.13 1.58 -3.83
CA LYS A 152 -0.78 0.54 -4.37
C LYS A 152 -0.64 0.39 -5.89
N MET A 153 -0.58 1.49 -6.63
CA MET A 153 -0.36 1.48 -8.08
C MET A 153 1.00 0.88 -8.44
N LYS A 154 2.06 1.25 -7.71
CA LYS A 154 3.40 0.68 -7.89
C LYS A 154 3.39 -0.82 -7.64
N TYR A 155 2.72 -1.30 -6.60
CA TYR A 155 2.57 -2.74 -6.36
C TYR A 155 1.87 -3.45 -7.51
N LYS A 156 0.70 -2.95 -7.95
CA LYS A 156 -0.04 -3.53 -9.09
C LYS A 156 0.77 -3.50 -10.41
N SER A 157 1.70 -2.56 -10.58
CA SER A 157 2.56 -2.51 -11.76
C SER A 157 3.45 -3.74 -11.95
N TYR A 158 3.77 -4.47 -10.87
CA TYR A 158 4.57 -5.70 -10.95
C TYR A 158 3.84 -6.87 -11.62
N SER A 159 2.51 -6.88 -11.60
CA SER A 159 1.71 -7.97 -12.18
C SER A 159 1.07 -7.59 -13.52
N CYS A 160 1.11 -6.32 -13.92
CA CYS A 160 0.44 -5.87 -15.14
C CYS A 160 1.20 -4.74 -15.87
N GLY A 161 1.56 -4.99 -17.13
CA GLY A 161 2.25 -4.04 -17.99
C GLY A 161 1.46 -2.73 -18.23
N LEU A 162 0.13 -2.81 -18.37
CA LEU A 162 -0.71 -1.62 -18.53
C LEU A 162 -0.64 -0.72 -17.29
N VAL A 163 -0.69 -1.31 -16.09
CA VAL A 163 -0.56 -0.58 -14.83
C VAL A 163 0.83 0.02 -14.68
N SER A 164 1.87 -0.67 -15.15
CA SER A 164 3.23 -0.13 -15.19
C SER A 164 3.34 1.12 -16.05
N ILE A 165 2.77 1.09 -17.26
CA ILE A 165 2.73 2.27 -18.14
C ILE A 165 1.96 3.41 -17.48
N LEU A 166 0.79 3.14 -16.89
CA LEU A 166 -0.01 4.14 -16.20
C LEU A 166 0.72 4.73 -14.99
N TYR A 167 1.36 3.89 -14.17
CA TYR A 167 2.15 4.34 -13.03
C TYR A 167 3.27 5.27 -13.50
N GLN A 168 4.03 4.88 -14.52
CA GLN A 168 5.06 5.75 -15.11
C GLN A 168 4.47 7.05 -15.65
N GLU A 169 3.28 7.02 -16.27
CA GLU A 169 2.62 8.24 -16.74
C GLU A 169 2.24 9.17 -15.59
N VAL A 170 1.71 8.63 -14.50
CA VAL A 170 1.38 9.38 -13.28
C VAL A 170 2.62 10.06 -12.71
N VAL A 171 3.67 9.27 -12.44
CA VAL A 171 4.85 9.84 -11.77
C VAL A 171 5.60 10.79 -12.71
N ASN A 172 5.67 10.52 -14.02
CA ASN A 172 6.40 11.36 -14.97
C ASN A 172 5.68 12.61 -15.50
N ARG A 173 4.37 12.56 -15.70
CA ARG A 173 3.62 13.68 -16.30
C ARG A 173 2.91 14.53 -15.26
N ILE A 174 2.40 13.90 -14.20
CA ILE A 174 1.63 14.60 -13.16
C ILE A 174 2.56 15.07 -12.04
N GLY A 175 3.58 14.26 -11.71
CA GLY A 175 4.65 14.63 -10.80
C GLY A 175 5.62 15.55 -11.53
N LYS A 176 5.54 16.87 -11.31
CA LYS A 176 6.64 17.75 -11.72
C LYS A 176 7.89 17.35 -10.93
N TYR A 177 8.78 16.59 -11.56
CA TYR A 177 10.08 16.27 -11.00
C TYR A 177 10.98 17.49 -11.00
N GLU A 178 11.49 17.84 -9.83
CA GLU A 178 12.79 18.51 -9.73
C GLU A 178 13.80 17.44 -9.38
N ALA A 179 14.37 16.79 -10.40
CA ALA A 179 15.51 15.91 -10.19
C ALA A 179 16.69 16.76 -9.68
N MET A 180 17.21 16.46 -8.49
CA MET A 180 18.45 17.10 -8.04
C MET A 180 19.60 16.58 -8.93
N PRO A 181 20.43 17.44 -9.53
CA PRO A 181 21.44 17.05 -10.52
C PRO A 181 22.49 16.03 -10.04
N ASN A 182 22.60 15.80 -8.72
CA ASN A 182 23.67 15.01 -8.11
C ASN A 182 23.20 13.79 -7.29
N SER A 183 21.93 13.37 -7.39
CA SER A 183 21.49 12.12 -6.75
C SER A 183 21.70 10.92 -7.69
N PHE A 184 22.73 10.12 -7.43
CA PHE A 184 22.89 8.81 -8.07
C PHE A 184 21.73 7.88 -7.64
N GLY A 185 20.80 7.62 -8.56
CA GLY A 185 19.63 6.76 -8.35
C GLY A 185 18.36 7.46 -8.83
N HIS A 186 17.85 7.05 -10.00
CA HIS A 186 16.60 7.56 -10.59
C HIS A 186 15.41 7.18 -9.72
N GLU A 187 15.06 8.05 -8.78
CA GLU A 187 14.00 7.79 -7.82
C GLU A 187 13.16 9.03 -7.58
N CYS A 188 11.85 8.81 -7.62
CA CYS A 188 10.85 9.82 -7.88
C CYS A 188 10.55 10.68 -6.64
N CYS A 189 11.35 11.72 -6.39
CA CYS A 189 11.08 12.70 -5.35
C CYS A 189 9.74 13.42 -5.59
N THR A 190 8.67 12.95 -4.96
CA THR A 190 7.36 13.63 -4.93
C THR A 190 7.14 14.25 -3.57
N ILE A 191 7.62 15.48 -3.37
CA ILE A 191 7.01 16.37 -2.37
C ILE A 191 5.78 16.95 -3.05
N ILE A 192 4.65 16.30 -2.84
CA ILE A 192 3.38 16.66 -3.47
C ILE A 192 2.92 18.00 -2.88
N LYS A 193 3.31 19.11 -3.52
CA LYS A 193 2.98 20.48 -3.08
C LYS A 193 1.47 20.73 -3.01
N ASP A 194 0.70 20.03 -3.84
CA ASP A 194 -0.77 20.09 -3.87
C ASP A 194 -1.36 18.67 -4.02
N PRO A 195 -1.56 17.94 -2.91
CA PRO A 195 -2.01 16.54 -2.94
C PRO A 195 -3.41 16.38 -3.48
N ILE A 196 -4.30 17.36 -3.28
CA ILE A 196 -5.68 17.29 -3.78
C ILE A 196 -5.67 17.38 -5.31
N SER A 197 -5.00 18.39 -5.88
CA SER A 197 -4.89 18.51 -7.34
C SER A 197 -4.19 17.30 -7.96
N TYR A 198 -3.16 16.79 -7.29
CA TYR A 198 -2.44 15.61 -7.76
C TYR A 198 -3.33 14.36 -7.80
N TYR A 199 -4.07 14.09 -6.73
CA TYR A 199 -5.04 12.99 -6.67
C TYR A 199 -6.08 13.10 -7.78
N ASN A 200 -6.70 14.28 -7.93
CA ASN A 200 -7.74 14.51 -8.93
C ASN A 200 -7.20 14.34 -10.36
N LYS A 201 -5.94 14.69 -10.62
CA LYS A 201 -5.30 14.47 -11.93
C LYS A 201 -5.06 12.99 -12.21
N ILE A 202 -4.69 12.20 -11.20
CA ILE A 202 -4.57 10.74 -11.36
C ILE A 202 -5.94 10.15 -11.71
N GLU A 203 -6.95 10.47 -10.90
CA GLU A 203 -8.31 9.97 -11.12
C GLU A 203 -8.84 10.36 -12.51
N TYR A 204 -8.66 11.62 -12.90
CA TYR A 204 -9.04 12.11 -14.23
C TYR A 204 -8.32 11.37 -15.36
N LEU A 205 -7.01 11.12 -15.23
CA LEU A 205 -6.24 10.39 -16.22
C LEU A 205 -6.80 8.97 -16.43
N ILE A 206 -7.12 8.26 -15.34
CA ILE A 206 -7.67 6.90 -15.41
C ILE A 206 -9.06 6.92 -16.03
N LYS A 207 -9.95 7.82 -15.56
CA LYS A 207 -11.30 7.98 -16.11
C LYS A 207 -11.29 8.33 -17.60
N ARG A 208 -10.35 9.17 -18.03
CA ARG A 208 -10.17 9.49 -19.45
C ARG A 208 -9.80 8.25 -20.26
N LYS A 209 -8.83 7.45 -19.82
CA LYS A 209 -8.46 6.20 -20.51
C LYS A 209 -9.62 5.20 -20.59
N ILE A 210 -10.45 5.10 -19.53
CA ILE A 210 -11.67 4.30 -19.55
C ILE A 210 -12.64 4.81 -20.63
N ASN A 211 -12.86 6.13 -20.70
CA ASN A 211 -13.72 6.72 -21.72
C ASN A 211 -13.16 6.49 -23.13
N ASP A 212 -11.86 6.66 -23.35
CA ASP A 212 -11.22 6.40 -24.64
C ASP A 212 -11.45 4.93 -25.09
N CYS A 213 -11.38 3.97 -24.16
CA CYS A 213 -11.68 2.56 -24.46
C CYS A 213 -13.16 2.34 -24.81
N ASN A 214 -14.09 2.98 -24.08
CA ASN A 214 -15.52 2.85 -24.33
C ASN A 214 -15.93 3.49 -25.67
N GLU A 215 -15.38 4.67 -25.99
CA GLU A 215 -15.59 5.32 -27.29
C GLU A 215 -15.12 4.44 -28.44
N GLU A 216 -13.99 3.75 -28.28
CA GLU A 216 -13.48 2.83 -29.29
C GLU A 216 -14.35 1.56 -29.41
N ILE A 217 -14.84 1.02 -28.30
CA ILE A 217 -15.83 -0.07 -28.30
C ILE A 217 -17.09 0.35 -29.05
N ASP A 218 -17.62 1.54 -28.80
CA ASP A 218 -18.82 2.08 -29.45
C ASP A 218 -18.58 2.30 -30.95
N ARG A 219 -17.40 2.85 -31.31
CA ARG A 219 -16.97 3.00 -32.70
C ARG A 219 -16.97 1.66 -33.43
N ILE A 220 -16.33 0.63 -32.85
CA ILE A 220 -16.30 -0.72 -33.42
C ILE A 220 -17.71 -1.32 -33.49
N ASN A 221 -18.54 -1.06 -32.48
CA ASN A 221 -19.90 -1.55 -32.43
C ASN A 221 -20.81 -0.95 -33.50
N SER A 222 -20.53 0.28 -33.92
CA SER A 222 -21.25 0.97 -34.99
C SER A 222 -20.88 0.51 -36.42
N LEU A 223 -19.82 -0.29 -36.59
CA LEU A 223 -19.39 -0.79 -37.91
C LEU A 223 -20.44 -1.71 -38.52
N THR A 224 -20.85 -1.43 -39.76
CA THR A 224 -21.83 -2.22 -40.54
C THR A 224 -21.41 -3.69 -40.71
N ARG A 225 -20.09 -3.95 -40.80
CA ARG A 225 -19.54 -5.30 -40.90
C ARG A 225 -18.44 -5.51 -39.86
N LYS A 226 -18.70 -6.39 -38.89
CA LYS A 226 -17.74 -6.77 -37.85
C LYS A 226 -16.92 -8.00 -38.28
N LEU A 227 -15.61 -7.89 -38.22
CA LEU A 227 -14.66 -8.98 -38.45
C LEU A 227 -14.30 -9.67 -37.13
N SER A 228 -13.70 -10.87 -37.16
CA SER A 228 -13.26 -11.57 -35.93
C SER A 228 -12.35 -10.68 -35.08
N LYS A 229 -11.38 -10.02 -35.72
CA LYS A 229 -10.45 -9.07 -35.06
C LYS A 229 -11.15 -7.96 -34.28
N HIS A 230 -12.33 -7.49 -34.73
CA HIS A 230 -13.08 -6.45 -34.03
C HIS A 230 -13.71 -7.00 -32.74
N ARG A 231 -14.09 -8.28 -32.71
CA ARG A 231 -14.61 -8.93 -31.50
C ARG A 231 -13.49 -9.14 -30.48
N GLU A 232 -12.33 -9.58 -30.96
CA GLU A 232 -11.12 -9.73 -30.12
C GLU A 232 -10.69 -8.38 -29.53
N GLU A 233 -10.70 -7.31 -30.32
CA GLU A 233 -10.40 -5.96 -29.89
C GLU A 233 -11.39 -5.43 -28.83
N ILE A 234 -12.70 -5.66 -29.01
CA ILE A 234 -13.71 -5.31 -28.00
C ILE A 234 -13.44 -6.03 -26.67
N VAL A 235 -13.17 -7.34 -26.71
CA VAL A 235 -12.86 -8.11 -25.48
C VAL A 235 -11.63 -7.53 -24.80
N HIS A 236 -10.58 -7.25 -25.56
CA HIS A 236 -9.37 -6.64 -25.02
C HIS A 236 -9.61 -5.27 -24.38
N LEU A 237 -10.40 -4.39 -25.03
CA LEU A 237 -10.75 -3.08 -24.49
C LEU A 237 -11.62 -3.21 -23.22
N GLN A 238 -12.54 -4.17 -23.16
CA GLN A 238 -13.35 -4.44 -21.97
C GLN A 238 -12.48 -4.91 -20.79
N GLU A 239 -11.51 -5.79 -21.04
CA GLU A 239 -10.54 -6.20 -20.04
C GLU A 239 -9.72 -5.01 -19.51
N GLN A 240 -9.31 -4.09 -20.40
CA GLN A 240 -8.64 -2.86 -19.99
C GLN A 240 -9.54 -1.97 -19.13
N VAL A 241 -10.81 -1.79 -19.48
CA VAL A 241 -11.77 -1.00 -18.69
C VAL A 241 -11.94 -1.60 -17.29
N ILE A 242 -12.13 -2.92 -17.19
CA ILE A 242 -12.25 -3.62 -15.89
C ILE A 242 -10.99 -3.41 -15.05
N LEU A 243 -9.82 -3.55 -15.67
CA LEU A 243 -8.55 -3.35 -14.98
C LEU A 243 -8.39 -1.90 -14.51
N LEU A 244 -8.66 -0.90 -15.35
CA LEU A 244 -8.56 0.51 -15.00
C LEU A 244 -9.55 0.88 -13.89
N GLN A 245 -10.77 0.34 -13.92
CA GLN A 245 -11.75 0.52 -12.86
C GLN A 245 -11.26 -0.07 -11.53
N SER A 246 -10.64 -1.26 -11.56
CA SER A 246 -10.03 -1.84 -10.35
C SER A 246 -8.94 -0.96 -9.74
N ILE A 247 -8.25 -0.14 -10.54
CA ILE A 247 -7.26 0.81 -10.02
C ILE A 247 -7.95 1.96 -9.30
N ILE A 248 -9.07 2.46 -9.82
CA ILE A 248 -9.88 3.46 -9.10
C ILE A 248 -10.36 2.87 -7.79
N ASP A 249 -10.95 1.67 -7.82
CA ASP A 249 -11.61 1.10 -6.65
C ASP A 249 -10.63 0.64 -5.56
N GLU A 250 -9.46 0.12 -5.95
CA GLU A 250 -8.51 -0.44 -5.01
C GLU A 250 -7.39 0.53 -4.63
N CYS A 251 -6.97 1.42 -5.54
CA CYS A 251 -5.83 2.31 -5.33
C CYS A 251 -6.22 3.74 -4.96
N LEU A 252 -7.33 4.28 -5.47
CA LEU A 252 -7.75 5.66 -5.21
C LEU A 252 -8.76 5.73 -4.05
#